data_AF-A0A915KTX0-F1
#
_entry.id   AF-A0A915KTX0-F1
#
_cell.length_a   1.000
_cell.length_b   1.000
_cell.length_c   1.000
_cell.angle_alpha   90.00
_cell.angle_beta   90.00
_cell.angle_gamma   90.00
#
_symmetry.space_group_name_H-M   'P 1'
#
loop_
_entity.id
_entity.type
_entity.pdbx_description
1 polymer ?
#
loop_
_entity_poly.entity_id
_entity_poly.type
_entity_poly.pdbx_seq_one_letter_code
_entity_poly.pdbx_strand_id
1 'polypeptide(L)'
;MKYQSLESLKKLEKFFASTNKSLIGSGREDSEHTFGVVLCACGLAAALANALILCIVSKHLKSKNVLFIIIANFALIDEFKALCGIYIGWTYLTSAISNISSPLRYYKTLQVSLFILYFGNICSVLNLILAVINELLYIKLPLQYPKVVSKGRVVSAVVLIWVAGLGFSLSKSLHGGRDSSTIMVNLNFSYAINDTVTRKDMYKRPTDGAVTDIYALILVAVLIICLIIVGATYLCLYCTIRRANFFHKESVRSKVSRGSLSLTNTESPDLLVTINNHHSSLQRRVSSKYKCGRRSYDSQTQTNFSWTTNHNGSLSERPSFRDPHPSICTTVINRHKPRRNSRLLKRHKCIIVILSVCGLYIVYLGIYFFLQLFHVIHIVKGLEQSKLAERYITNLILRSMFVLQASLNPLIFFRIKSFRQSFWKFFSNIVHCCKRSSPSMPKMSRPSVADFSVPPLS
;
A
#
# COMPACT_ATOMS: atom_id res chain seq x y z
N MET A 1 38.23 -8.54 -58.79
CA MET A 1 38.24 -7.82 -57.49
C MET A 1 37.00 -7.99 -56.61
N LYS A 2 35.78 -8.26 -57.12
CA LYS A 2 34.57 -8.40 -56.26
C LYS A 2 34.51 -9.67 -55.37
N TYR A 3 35.23 -10.74 -55.72
CA TYR A 3 35.17 -12.00 -54.95
C TYR A 3 35.97 -11.96 -53.63
N GLN A 4 37.04 -11.17 -53.58
CA GLN A 4 37.95 -11.13 -52.44
C GLN A 4 37.38 -10.35 -51.24
N SER A 5 36.43 -9.43 -51.47
CA SER A 5 35.72 -8.72 -50.39
C SER A 5 34.64 -9.56 -49.72
N LEU A 6 34.04 -10.52 -50.44
CA LEU A 6 32.98 -11.37 -49.91
C LEU A 6 33.53 -12.42 -48.93
N GLU A 7 34.75 -12.90 -49.18
CA GLU A 7 35.41 -13.89 -48.33
C GLU A 7 35.97 -13.28 -47.04
N SER A 8 36.44 -12.03 -47.10
CA SER A 8 36.85 -11.27 -45.93
C SER A 8 35.64 -10.89 -45.05
N LEU A 9 34.49 -10.58 -45.63
CA LEU A 9 33.22 -10.41 -44.89
C LEU A 9 32.77 -11.69 -44.17
N LYS A 10 32.84 -12.86 -44.82
CA LYS A 10 32.50 -14.15 -44.18
C LYS A 10 33.46 -14.52 -43.03
N LYS A 11 34.75 -14.18 -43.15
CA LYS A 11 35.72 -14.36 -42.06
C LYS A 11 35.44 -13.42 -40.89
N LEU A 12 35.06 -12.17 -41.18
CA LEU A 12 34.67 -11.19 -40.15
C LEU A 12 33.40 -11.63 -39.40
N GLU A 13 32.40 -12.14 -40.10
CA GLU A 13 31.16 -12.64 -39.51
C GLU A 13 31.39 -13.87 -38.62
N LYS A 14 32.24 -14.81 -39.05
CA LYS A 14 32.68 -15.93 -38.22
C LYS A 14 33.46 -15.50 -36.99
N PHE A 15 34.31 -14.48 -37.12
CA PHE A 15 35.07 -13.91 -36.00
C PHE A 15 34.13 -13.25 -34.98
N PHE A 16 33.20 -12.40 -35.42
CA PHE A 16 32.20 -11.79 -34.52
C PHE A 16 31.27 -12.84 -33.88
N ALA A 17 30.89 -13.89 -34.61
CA ALA A 17 30.09 -14.98 -34.06
C ALA A 17 30.84 -15.81 -33.00
N SER A 18 32.17 -15.98 -33.17
CA SER A 18 33.05 -16.66 -32.22
C SER A 18 33.29 -15.83 -30.96
N THR A 19 33.63 -14.55 -31.13
CA THR A 19 33.90 -13.63 -30.02
C THR A 19 32.65 -13.34 -29.19
N ASN A 20 31.47 -13.19 -29.83
CA ASN A 20 30.20 -13.10 -29.10
C ASN A 20 29.88 -14.40 -28.33
N LYS A 21 30.17 -15.58 -28.89
CA LYS A 21 29.94 -16.85 -28.16
C LYS A 21 30.81 -16.98 -26.91
N SER A 22 32.07 -16.55 -26.98
CA SER A 22 33.02 -16.58 -25.85
C SER A 22 32.64 -15.58 -24.74
N LEU A 23 32.36 -14.32 -25.12
CA LEU A 23 31.98 -13.28 -24.16
C LEU A 23 30.60 -13.53 -23.52
N ILE A 24 29.64 -14.03 -24.30
CA ILE A 24 28.29 -14.37 -23.82
C ILE A 24 28.31 -15.69 -23.03
N GLY A 25 29.28 -16.58 -23.23
CA GLY A 25 29.39 -17.83 -22.47
C GLY A 25 29.81 -17.59 -21.02
N SER A 26 30.96 -16.95 -20.81
CA SER A 26 31.52 -16.73 -19.46
C SER A 26 30.76 -15.66 -18.67
N GLY A 27 30.32 -14.56 -19.30
CA GLY A 27 29.60 -13.50 -18.58
C GLY A 27 28.16 -13.85 -18.22
N ARG A 28 27.56 -14.86 -18.88
CA ARG A 28 26.16 -15.23 -18.68
C ARG A 28 25.93 -16.06 -17.43
N GLU A 29 26.79 -17.04 -17.15
CA GLU A 29 26.68 -17.86 -15.95
C GLU A 29 26.77 -16.99 -14.69
N ASP A 30 27.75 -16.08 -14.64
CA ASP A 30 27.91 -15.12 -13.53
C ASP A 30 26.69 -14.19 -13.38
N SER A 31 26.08 -13.76 -14.49
CA SER A 31 24.90 -12.91 -14.47
C SER A 31 23.64 -13.64 -13.99
N GLU A 32 23.45 -14.91 -14.38
CA GLU A 32 22.30 -15.73 -13.97
C GLU A 32 22.39 -16.10 -12.48
N HIS A 33 23.60 -16.42 -11.99
CA HIS A 33 23.88 -16.62 -10.57
C HIS A 33 23.60 -15.37 -9.75
N THR A 34 24.21 -14.23 -10.14
CA THR A 34 24.04 -12.95 -9.44
C THR A 34 22.56 -12.57 -9.37
N PHE A 35 21.84 -12.76 -10.47
CA PHE A 35 20.42 -12.48 -10.53
C PHE A 35 19.60 -13.39 -9.61
N GLY A 36 19.87 -14.70 -9.64
CA GLY A 36 19.21 -15.67 -8.76
C GLY A 36 19.40 -15.32 -7.29
N VAL A 37 20.62 -14.96 -6.89
CA VAL A 37 20.96 -14.52 -5.53
C VAL A 37 20.18 -13.25 -5.15
N VAL A 38 20.17 -12.23 -6.01
CA VAL A 38 19.45 -10.98 -5.75
C VAL A 38 17.95 -11.22 -5.59
N LEU A 39 17.34 -12.01 -6.48
CA LEU A 39 15.92 -12.34 -6.37
C LEU A 39 15.59 -13.11 -5.09
N CYS A 40 16.40 -14.11 -4.73
CA CYS A 40 16.22 -14.85 -3.49
C CYS A 40 16.35 -13.95 -2.26
N ALA A 41 17.37 -13.08 -2.22
CA ALA A 41 17.59 -12.16 -1.11
C ALA A 41 16.45 -11.14 -0.99
N CYS A 42 16.05 -10.51 -2.09
CA CYS A 42 14.92 -9.57 -2.11
C CYS A 42 13.60 -10.26 -1.76
N GLY A 43 13.37 -11.47 -2.28
CA GLY A 43 12.20 -12.28 -1.98
C GLY A 43 12.13 -12.67 -0.51
N LEU A 44 13.24 -13.12 0.08
CA LEU A 44 13.32 -13.46 1.50
C LEU A 44 13.07 -12.22 2.38
N ALA A 45 13.69 -11.09 2.06
CA ALA A 45 13.46 -9.83 2.77
C ALA A 45 11.99 -9.39 2.68
N ALA A 46 11.38 -9.50 1.50
CA ALA A 46 9.96 -9.18 1.30
C ALA A 46 9.05 -10.12 2.10
N ALA A 47 9.32 -11.43 2.09
CA ALA A 47 8.55 -12.42 2.84
C ALA A 47 8.62 -12.15 4.35
N LEU A 48 9.83 -11.95 4.90
CA LEU A 48 10.00 -11.62 6.32
C LEU A 48 9.27 -10.32 6.71
N ALA A 49 9.35 -9.29 5.88
CA ALA A 49 8.69 -8.01 6.14
C ALA A 49 7.16 -8.12 6.09
N ASN A 50 6.60 -8.86 5.12
CA ASN A 50 5.16 -9.06 5.00
C ASN A 50 4.60 -10.02 6.06
N ALA A 51 5.30 -11.11 6.38
CA ALA A 51 4.98 -12.00 7.50
C ALA A 51 4.94 -11.23 8.85
N LEU A 52 5.89 -10.32 9.07
CA LEU A 52 5.89 -9.44 10.24
C LEU A 52 4.66 -8.53 10.28
N ILE A 53 4.25 -7.96 9.14
CA ILE A 53 3.02 -7.16 9.05
C ILE A 53 1.81 -8.00 9.38
N LEU A 54 1.70 -9.21 8.82
CA LEU A 54 0.61 -10.14 9.13
C LEU A 54 0.58 -10.49 10.62
N CYS A 55 1.73 -10.71 11.25
CA CYS A 55 1.85 -10.95 12.70
C CYS A 55 1.37 -9.76 13.54
N ILE A 56 1.70 -8.53 13.14
CA ILE A 56 1.26 -7.32 13.85
C ILE A 56 -0.24 -7.12 13.63
N VAL A 57 -0.71 -7.26 12.41
CA VAL A 57 -2.11 -7.07 12.04
C VAL A 57 -3.00 -8.11 12.70
N SER A 58 -2.57 -9.38 12.80
CA SER A 58 -3.34 -10.45 13.44
C SER A 58 -3.68 -10.13 14.89
N LYS A 59 -2.76 -9.51 15.64
CA LYS A 59 -3.00 -9.00 17.01
C LYS A 59 -4.03 -7.88 17.05
N HIS A 60 -4.22 -7.16 15.94
CA HIS A 60 -5.16 -6.05 15.80
C HIS A 60 -6.42 -6.37 14.99
N LEU A 61 -6.61 -7.60 14.48
CA LEU A 61 -7.84 -8.01 13.77
C LEU A 61 -9.09 -7.95 14.66
N LYS A 62 -8.92 -8.06 15.98
CA LYS A 62 -9.98 -7.83 16.97
C LYS A 62 -10.47 -6.37 17.00
N SER A 63 -9.67 -5.42 16.51
CA SER A 63 -10.08 -4.01 16.42
C SER A 63 -11.23 -3.82 15.43
N LYS A 64 -12.04 -2.77 15.62
CA LYS A 64 -13.19 -2.48 14.75
C LYS A 64 -12.80 -1.87 13.39
N ASN A 65 -11.51 -1.65 13.14
CA ASN A 65 -11.03 -0.94 11.94
C ASN A 65 -10.84 -1.92 10.78
N VAL A 66 -11.73 -1.84 9.78
CA VAL A 66 -11.66 -2.63 8.55
C VAL A 66 -10.38 -2.41 7.74
N LEU A 67 -9.71 -1.27 7.92
CA LEU A 67 -8.43 -0.95 7.27
C LEU A 67 -7.36 -2.02 7.54
N PHE A 68 -7.37 -2.65 8.72
CA PHE A 68 -6.43 -3.73 9.03
C PHE A 68 -6.67 -4.97 8.16
N ILE A 69 -7.91 -5.26 7.78
CA ILE A 69 -8.24 -6.38 6.87
C ILE A 69 -7.68 -6.09 5.47
N ILE A 70 -7.82 -4.85 5.00
CA ILE A 70 -7.29 -4.41 3.70
C ILE A 70 -5.75 -4.45 3.69
N ILE A 71 -5.10 -4.01 4.78
CA ILE A 71 -3.64 -4.08 4.94
C ILE A 71 -3.17 -5.54 5.02
N ALA A 72 -3.87 -6.40 5.76
CA ALA A 72 -3.57 -7.83 5.80
C ALA A 72 -3.65 -8.44 4.40
N ASN A 73 -4.65 -8.06 3.61
CA ASN A 73 -4.77 -8.54 2.23
C ASN A 73 -3.60 -8.09 1.35
N PHE A 74 -3.13 -6.84 1.48
CA PHE A 74 -1.91 -6.40 0.79
C PHE A 74 -0.70 -7.26 1.17
N ALA A 75 -0.46 -7.44 2.47
CA ALA A 75 0.66 -8.24 2.94
C ALA A 75 0.55 -9.72 2.51
N LEU A 76 -0.65 -10.31 2.48
CA LEU A 76 -0.86 -11.66 1.95
C LEU A 76 -0.53 -11.73 0.46
N ILE A 77 -1.04 -10.80 -0.34
CA ILE A 77 -0.74 -10.77 -1.78
C ILE A 77 0.77 -10.65 -2.00
N ASP A 78 1.43 -9.72 -1.29
CA ASP A 78 2.88 -9.51 -1.39
C ASP A 78 3.70 -10.70 -0.89
N GLU A 79 3.20 -11.46 0.10
CA GLU A 79 3.82 -12.72 0.55
C GLU A 79 3.83 -13.75 -0.60
N PHE A 80 2.72 -13.92 -1.32
CA PHE A 80 2.68 -14.79 -2.50
C PHE A 80 3.65 -14.33 -3.59
N LYS A 81 3.79 -13.02 -3.79
CA LYS A 81 4.78 -12.47 -4.75
C LYS A 81 6.21 -12.76 -4.31
N ALA A 82 6.50 -12.59 -3.02
CA ALA A 82 7.81 -12.82 -2.43
C ALA A 82 8.23 -14.29 -2.55
N LEU A 83 7.34 -15.22 -2.17
CA LEU A 83 7.56 -16.66 -2.31
C LEU A 83 7.78 -17.07 -3.77
N CYS A 84 7.02 -16.49 -4.70
CA CYS A 84 7.23 -16.69 -6.13
C CYS A 84 8.61 -16.18 -6.58
N GLY A 85 9.03 -15.00 -6.11
CA GLY A 85 10.36 -14.45 -6.37
C GLY A 85 11.48 -15.36 -5.89
N ILE A 86 11.36 -15.93 -4.69
CA ILE A 86 12.30 -16.92 -4.14
C ILE A 86 12.34 -18.17 -5.03
N TYR A 87 11.17 -18.70 -5.41
CA TYR A 87 11.08 -19.89 -6.26
C TYR A 87 11.73 -19.68 -7.65
N ILE A 88 11.53 -18.51 -8.24
CA ILE A 88 12.19 -18.11 -9.50
C ILE A 88 13.71 -18.00 -9.30
N GLY A 89 14.15 -17.27 -8.27
CA GLY A 89 15.57 -17.07 -7.97
C GLY A 89 16.29 -18.40 -7.73
N TRP A 90 15.65 -19.31 -6.99
CA TRP A 90 16.13 -20.68 -6.78
C TRP A 90 16.28 -21.46 -8.08
N THR A 91 15.33 -21.30 -9.01
CA THR A 91 15.40 -21.96 -10.32
C THR A 91 16.54 -21.43 -11.17
N TYR A 92 16.84 -20.13 -11.11
CA TYR A 92 18.03 -19.55 -11.77
C TYR A 92 19.32 -20.07 -11.14
N LEU A 93 19.42 -20.06 -9.81
CA LEU A 93 20.59 -20.53 -9.09
C LEU A 93 20.89 -22.02 -9.37
N THR A 94 19.86 -22.86 -9.30
CA THR A 94 20.01 -24.30 -9.59
C THR A 94 20.35 -24.58 -11.05
N SER A 95 19.83 -23.79 -11.99
CA SER A 95 20.18 -23.93 -13.40
C SER A 95 21.65 -23.57 -13.66
N ALA A 96 22.18 -22.58 -12.94
CA ALA A 96 23.53 -22.12 -13.09
C ALA A 96 24.57 -23.01 -12.35
N ILE A 97 24.18 -23.70 -11.27
CA ILE A 97 25.03 -24.67 -10.56
C ILE A 97 25.06 -26.03 -11.28
N SER A 98 23.89 -26.55 -11.64
CA SER A 98 23.78 -27.98 -11.94
C SER A 98 24.03 -28.36 -13.40
N ASN A 99 23.99 -27.42 -14.35
CA ASN A 99 23.96 -27.69 -15.81
C ASN A 99 22.91 -28.77 -16.27
N ILE A 100 22.10 -29.29 -15.34
CA ILE A 100 21.23 -30.47 -15.45
C ILE A 100 19.75 -30.07 -15.26
N SER A 101 19.45 -28.76 -15.21
CA SER A 101 18.04 -28.35 -15.17
C SER A 101 17.36 -28.76 -16.48
N SER A 102 16.56 -29.83 -16.40
CA SER A 102 15.73 -30.29 -17.51
C SER A 102 14.96 -29.07 -18.06
N PRO A 103 15.06 -28.76 -19.36
CA PRO A 103 14.46 -27.55 -19.95
C PRO A 103 12.95 -27.46 -19.67
N LEU A 104 12.31 -28.61 -19.48
CA LEU A 104 10.91 -28.72 -19.06
C LEU A 104 10.63 -28.11 -17.68
N ARG A 105 11.50 -28.30 -16.68
CA ARG A 105 11.32 -27.76 -15.32
C ARG A 105 11.44 -26.24 -15.32
N TYR A 106 12.42 -25.70 -16.06
CA TYR A 106 12.59 -24.26 -16.22
C TYR A 106 11.36 -23.61 -16.86
N TYR A 107 10.84 -24.20 -17.94
CA TYR A 107 9.63 -23.72 -18.61
C TYR A 107 8.39 -23.73 -17.70
N LYS A 108 8.16 -24.83 -16.98
CA LYS A 108 7.05 -24.93 -16.02
C LYS A 108 7.15 -23.87 -14.92
N THR A 109 8.35 -23.64 -14.37
CA THR A 109 8.57 -22.56 -13.40
C THR A 109 8.27 -21.19 -14.01
N LEU A 110 8.68 -20.97 -15.26
CA LEU A 110 8.38 -19.74 -15.99
C LEU A 110 6.87 -19.49 -16.09
N GLN A 111 6.11 -20.51 -16.47
CA GLN A 111 4.66 -20.42 -16.63
C GLN A 111 3.94 -20.17 -15.30
N VAL A 112 4.33 -20.89 -14.24
CA VAL A 112 3.78 -20.69 -12.89
C VAL A 112 4.11 -19.28 -12.37
N SER A 113 5.35 -18.82 -12.59
CA SER A 113 5.75 -17.48 -12.17
C SER A 113 4.94 -16.39 -12.85
N LEU A 114 4.65 -16.57 -14.13
CA LEU A 114 3.87 -15.63 -14.93
C LEU A 114 2.40 -15.62 -14.49
N PHE A 115 1.84 -16.79 -14.17
CA PHE A 115 0.51 -16.92 -13.59
C PHE A 115 0.39 -16.14 -12.26
N ILE A 116 1.36 -16.34 -11.35
CA ILE A 116 1.39 -15.65 -10.06
C ILE A 116 1.59 -14.14 -10.24
N LEU A 117 2.42 -13.73 -11.20
CA LEU A 117 2.63 -12.32 -11.56
C LEU A 117 1.30 -11.64 -11.92
N TYR A 118 0.52 -12.24 -12.82
CA TYR A 118 -0.77 -11.70 -13.23
C TYR A 118 -1.78 -11.69 -12.10
N PHE A 119 -1.85 -12.79 -11.35
CA PHE A 119 -2.74 -12.93 -10.20
C PHE A 119 -2.46 -11.83 -9.17
N GLY A 120 -1.19 -11.67 -8.80
CA GLY A 120 -0.75 -10.69 -7.82
C GLY A 120 -0.99 -9.26 -8.27
N ASN A 121 -0.75 -8.93 -9.54
CA ASN A 121 -0.96 -7.57 -10.06
C ASN A 121 -2.43 -7.17 -10.05
N ILE A 122 -3.34 -8.05 -10.48
CA ILE A 122 -4.78 -7.79 -10.47
C ILE A 122 -5.28 -7.65 -9.04
N CYS A 123 -4.91 -8.61 -8.17
CA CYS A 123 -5.33 -8.56 -6.77
C CYS A 123 -4.84 -7.30 -6.07
N SER A 124 -3.58 -6.88 -6.29
CA SER A 124 -3.07 -5.65 -5.70
C SER A 124 -3.82 -4.42 -6.18
N VAL A 125 -4.15 -4.32 -7.47
CA VAL A 125 -4.89 -3.17 -8.01
C VAL A 125 -6.33 -3.12 -7.51
N LEU A 126 -7.04 -4.24 -7.51
CA LEU A 126 -8.39 -4.28 -6.96
C LEU A 126 -8.39 -4.01 -5.45
N ASN A 127 -7.38 -4.46 -4.72
CA ASN A 127 -7.22 -4.14 -3.31
C ASN A 127 -6.90 -2.66 -3.08
N LEU A 128 -6.19 -2.01 -4.00
CA LEU A 128 -5.96 -0.56 -4.00
C LEU A 128 -7.27 0.22 -4.21
N ILE A 129 -8.08 -0.21 -5.17
CA ILE A 129 -9.43 0.34 -5.38
C ILE A 129 -10.27 0.20 -4.11
N LEU A 130 -10.28 -0.98 -3.49
CA LEU A 130 -10.98 -1.23 -2.23
C LEU A 130 -10.50 -0.30 -1.10
N ALA A 131 -9.19 -0.10 -0.97
CA ALA A 131 -8.61 0.82 0.01
C ALA A 131 -9.06 2.27 -0.21
N VAL A 132 -9.05 2.74 -1.46
CA VAL A 132 -9.44 4.10 -1.82
C VAL A 132 -10.95 4.32 -1.65
N ILE A 133 -11.78 3.36 -2.06
CA ILE A 133 -13.24 3.41 -1.84
C ILE A 133 -13.54 3.43 -0.34
N ASN A 134 -12.86 2.62 0.47
CA ASN A 134 -13.02 2.62 1.92
C ASN A 134 -12.76 4.01 2.52
N GLU A 135 -11.66 4.67 2.14
CA GLU A 135 -11.37 6.03 2.61
C GLU A 135 -12.36 7.07 2.08
N LEU A 136 -12.79 6.94 0.82
CA LEU A 136 -13.81 7.81 0.23
C LEU A 136 -15.12 7.75 1.02
N LEU A 137 -15.61 6.53 1.31
CA LEU A 137 -16.83 6.32 2.09
C LEU A 137 -16.69 6.87 3.51
N TYR A 138 -15.51 6.72 4.11
CA TYR A 138 -15.25 7.22 5.45
C TYR A 138 -15.27 8.75 5.53
N ILE A 139 -14.78 9.45 4.50
CA ILE A 139 -14.79 10.92 4.44
C ILE A 139 -16.15 11.47 4.03
N LYS A 140 -16.77 10.91 2.98
CA LYS A 140 -18.04 11.43 2.46
C LYS A 140 -19.23 11.09 3.35
N LEU A 141 -19.24 9.90 3.96
CA LEU A 141 -20.40 9.38 4.72
C LEU A 141 -20.03 8.97 6.15
N PRO A 142 -19.47 9.87 6.99
CA PRO A 142 -18.95 9.50 8.30
C PRO A 142 -20.00 8.93 9.27
N LEU A 143 -21.27 9.34 9.13
CA LEU A 143 -22.37 8.87 9.98
C LEU A 143 -22.92 7.50 9.55
N GLN A 144 -22.89 7.22 8.25
CA GLN A 144 -23.40 5.97 7.69
C GLN A 144 -22.30 4.93 7.48
N TYR A 145 -21.02 5.32 7.54
CA TYR A 145 -19.88 4.43 7.37
C TYR A 145 -19.98 3.11 8.14
N PRO A 146 -20.29 3.05 9.45
CA PRO A 146 -20.40 1.77 10.15
C PRO A 146 -21.58 0.90 9.71
N LYS A 147 -22.60 1.49 9.07
CA LYS A 147 -23.74 0.75 8.48
C LYS A 147 -23.40 0.23 7.08
N VAL A 148 -22.64 1.00 6.30
CA VAL A 148 -22.26 0.66 4.93
C VAL A 148 -21.08 -0.32 4.90
N VAL A 149 -20.03 -0.04 5.68
CA VAL A 149 -18.77 -0.78 5.68
C VAL A 149 -18.71 -1.66 6.94
N SER A 150 -19.12 -2.92 6.78
CA SER A 150 -19.02 -3.95 7.81
C SER A 150 -17.81 -4.86 7.56
N LYS A 151 -17.29 -5.52 8.60
CA LYS A 151 -16.19 -6.48 8.46
C LYS A 151 -16.53 -7.59 7.47
N GLY A 152 -17.72 -8.17 7.56
CA GLY A 152 -18.17 -9.24 6.67
C GLY A 152 -18.21 -8.81 5.20
N ARG A 153 -18.68 -7.59 4.91
CA ARG A 153 -18.67 -7.05 3.53
C ARG A 153 -17.25 -6.84 3.01
N VAL A 154 -16.33 -6.34 3.83
CA VAL A 154 -14.93 -6.15 3.43
C VAL A 154 -14.23 -7.49 3.21
N VAL A 155 -14.47 -8.49 4.07
CA VAL A 155 -13.94 -9.86 3.87
C VAL A 155 -14.50 -10.48 2.58
N SER A 156 -15.81 -10.34 2.33
CA SER A 156 -16.43 -10.79 1.09
C SER A 156 -15.84 -10.09 -0.14
N ALA A 157 -15.62 -8.78 -0.08
CA ALA A 157 -14.94 -8.04 -1.14
C ALA A 157 -13.51 -8.55 -1.38
N VAL A 158 -12.75 -8.84 -0.31
CA VAL A 158 -11.43 -9.48 -0.44
C VAL A 158 -11.53 -10.83 -1.13
N VAL A 159 -12.43 -11.72 -0.72
CA VAL A 159 -12.62 -13.03 -1.38
C VAL A 159 -12.95 -12.86 -2.88
N LEU A 160 -13.83 -11.91 -3.22
CA LEU A 160 -14.16 -11.61 -4.62
C LEU A 160 -12.94 -11.11 -5.42
N ILE A 161 -12.07 -10.32 -4.81
CA ILE A 161 -10.81 -9.88 -5.44
C ILE A 161 -9.92 -11.08 -5.78
N TRP A 162 -9.80 -12.05 -4.86
CA TRP A 162 -9.00 -13.26 -5.09
C TRP A 162 -9.61 -14.12 -6.19
N VAL A 163 -10.93 -14.32 -6.18
CA VAL A 163 -11.63 -15.08 -7.22
C VAL A 163 -11.48 -14.40 -8.58
N ALA A 164 -11.62 -13.08 -8.66
CA ALA A 164 -11.43 -12.33 -9.90
C ALA A 164 -9.98 -12.41 -10.41
N GLY A 165 -9.00 -12.27 -9.51
CA GLY A 165 -7.58 -12.42 -9.84
C GLY A 165 -7.26 -13.82 -10.36
N LEU A 166 -7.75 -14.87 -9.70
CA LEU A 166 -7.57 -16.25 -10.13
C LEU A 166 -8.25 -16.51 -11.46
N GLY A 167 -9.51 -16.08 -11.61
CA GLY A 167 -10.28 -16.23 -12.84
C GLY A 167 -9.57 -15.60 -14.02
N PHE A 168 -9.05 -14.37 -13.89
CA PHE A 168 -8.32 -13.72 -14.97
C PHE A 168 -7.00 -14.44 -15.31
N SER A 169 -6.23 -14.85 -14.30
CA SER A 169 -4.97 -15.58 -14.53
C SER A 169 -5.20 -16.97 -15.15
N LEU A 170 -6.24 -17.67 -14.73
CA LEU A 170 -6.63 -18.98 -15.28
C LEU A 170 -7.14 -18.84 -16.70
N SER A 171 -7.91 -17.80 -17.02
CA SER A 171 -8.34 -17.53 -18.40
C SER A 171 -7.15 -17.47 -19.35
N LYS A 172 -6.03 -16.83 -18.94
CA LYS A 172 -4.81 -16.82 -19.75
C LYS A 172 -4.19 -18.21 -19.89
N SER A 173 -4.07 -18.96 -18.79
CA SER A 173 -3.50 -20.31 -18.81
C SER A 173 -4.32 -21.29 -19.65
N LEU A 174 -5.66 -21.20 -19.62
CA LEU A 174 -6.56 -22.06 -20.37
C LEU A 174 -6.55 -21.76 -21.87
N HIS A 175 -6.49 -20.47 -22.26
CA HIS A 175 -6.38 -20.10 -23.67
C HIS A 175 -5.01 -20.48 -24.25
N GLY A 176 -3.92 -20.29 -23.50
CA GLY A 176 -2.59 -20.74 -23.96
C GLY A 176 -2.40 -22.27 -23.96
N GLY A 177 -3.16 -23.00 -23.15
CA GLY A 177 -3.04 -24.45 -23.01
C GLY A 177 -3.62 -25.24 -24.18
N ARG A 178 -4.66 -24.73 -24.86
CA ARG A 178 -5.24 -25.38 -26.05
C ARG A 178 -4.23 -25.47 -27.19
N ASP A 179 -3.44 -24.43 -27.40
CA ASP A 179 -2.50 -24.35 -28.53
C ASP A 179 -1.12 -24.97 -28.19
N SER A 180 -0.76 -25.03 -26.90
CA SER A 180 0.49 -25.67 -26.43
C SER A 180 0.48 -27.20 -26.50
N SER A 181 -0.71 -27.83 -26.53
CA SER A 181 -0.85 -29.29 -26.65
C SER A 181 -0.32 -29.81 -27.99
N THR A 182 -0.43 -29.03 -29.06
CA THR A 182 0.12 -29.31 -30.39
C THR A 182 1.65 -29.27 -30.45
N ILE A 183 2.30 -28.44 -29.61
CA ILE A 183 3.77 -28.31 -29.56
C ILE A 183 4.39 -29.43 -28.69
N MET A 184 3.71 -29.84 -27.60
CA MET A 184 4.20 -30.94 -26.77
C MET A 184 4.09 -32.32 -27.45
N VAL A 185 3.08 -32.55 -28.29
CA VAL A 185 2.97 -33.81 -29.05
C VAL A 185 4.10 -33.95 -30.07
N ASN A 186 4.63 -32.84 -30.61
CA ASN A 186 5.74 -32.86 -31.56
C ASN A 186 7.12 -33.00 -30.89
N LEU A 187 7.25 -32.63 -29.62
CA LEU A 187 8.48 -32.85 -28.83
C LEU A 187 8.69 -34.31 -28.42
N ASN A 188 7.62 -35.11 -28.31
CA ASN A 188 7.73 -36.55 -28.06
C ASN A 188 8.16 -37.33 -29.32
N PHE A 189 8.12 -36.74 -30.51
CA PHE A 189 8.59 -37.38 -31.74
C PHE A 189 10.08 -37.10 -32.05
N SER A 190 10.72 -36.19 -31.30
CA SER A 190 12.13 -35.78 -31.51
C SER A 190 13.04 -36.17 -30.35
N TYR A 191 12.70 -37.26 -29.65
CA TYR A 191 13.63 -38.00 -28.79
C TYR A 191 14.14 -39.28 -29.45
N ALA A 192 13.68 -39.55 -30.68
CA ALA A 192 14.25 -40.58 -31.52
C ALA A 192 15.45 -40.00 -32.31
N ILE A 193 16.63 -40.26 -31.76
CA ILE A 193 17.86 -40.57 -32.49
C ILE A 193 18.66 -39.37 -33.02
N ASN A 194 19.83 -39.21 -32.39
CA ASN A 194 21.05 -38.53 -32.82
C ASN A 194 21.21 -37.03 -32.51
N ASP A 195 21.95 -36.82 -31.41
CA ASP A 195 23.11 -35.95 -31.28
C ASP A 195 23.08 -34.54 -31.88
N THR A 196 23.33 -33.56 -31.01
CA THR A 196 23.63 -32.15 -31.31
C THR A 196 22.47 -31.25 -31.73
N VAL A 197 21.27 -31.44 -31.16
CA VAL A 197 20.28 -30.36 -31.12
C VAL A 197 20.78 -29.27 -30.18
N THR A 198 21.57 -28.36 -30.74
CA THR A 198 21.98 -27.14 -30.04
C THR A 198 20.74 -26.39 -29.56
N ARG A 199 20.79 -25.86 -28.33
CA ARG A 199 19.76 -25.03 -27.65
C ARG A 199 19.15 -23.90 -28.51
N LYS A 200 19.73 -23.62 -29.69
CA LYS A 200 19.28 -22.64 -30.69
C LYS A 200 18.05 -23.09 -31.49
N ASP A 201 17.83 -24.39 -31.71
CA ASP A 201 16.72 -24.85 -32.57
C ASP A 201 15.39 -25.04 -31.82
N MET A 202 15.42 -25.00 -30.48
CA MET A 202 14.22 -25.07 -29.63
C MET A 202 13.43 -23.75 -29.56
N TYR A 203 13.89 -22.71 -30.27
CA TYR A 203 13.24 -21.39 -30.37
C TYR A 203 12.48 -21.19 -31.69
N LYS A 204 12.26 -22.25 -32.48
CA LYS A 204 11.57 -22.15 -33.77
C LYS A 204 10.09 -21.79 -33.56
N ARG A 205 9.81 -20.51 -33.83
CA ARG A 205 8.53 -19.79 -34.02
C ARG A 205 7.33 -20.23 -33.16
N PRO A 206 7.00 -19.48 -32.08
CA PRO A 206 5.64 -19.44 -31.59
C PRO A 206 4.82 -18.55 -32.54
N THR A 207 4.17 -19.16 -33.54
CA THR A 207 3.12 -18.51 -34.33
C THR A 207 1.94 -18.02 -33.46
N ASP A 208 1.87 -18.45 -32.19
CA ASP A 208 0.83 -18.07 -31.22
C ASP A 208 1.19 -16.90 -30.30
N GLY A 209 2.32 -16.21 -30.55
CA GLY A 209 2.73 -15.04 -29.76
C GLY A 209 1.67 -13.93 -29.72
N ALA A 210 0.95 -13.74 -30.83
CA ALA A 210 -0.07 -12.70 -30.97
C ALA A 210 -1.21 -12.82 -29.93
N VAL A 211 -1.69 -14.03 -29.63
CA VAL A 211 -2.75 -14.23 -28.63
C VAL A 211 -2.24 -13.89 -27.24
N THR A 212 -1.04 -14.36 -26.88
CA THR A 212 -0.44 -14.04 -25.57
C THR A 212 -0.17 -12.55 -25.37
N ASP A 213 0.14 -11.84 -26.47
CA ASP A 213 0.38 -10.40 -26.50
C ASP A 213 -0.93 -9.60 -26.38
N ILE A 214 -2.01 -10.04 -27.05
CA ILE A 214 -3.34 -9.44 -26.90
C ILE A 214 -3.81 -9.52 -25.45
N TYR A 215 -3.62 -10.66 -24.78
CA TYR A 215 -3.95 -10.80 -23.36
C TYR A 215 -3.13 -9.88 -22.46
N ALA A 216 -1.83 -9.71 -22.76
CA ALA A 216 -0.98 -8.76 -22.05
C ALA A 216 -1.48 -7.32 -22.24
N LEU A 217 -1.91 -6.96 -23.46
CA LEU A 217 -2.48 -5.66 -23.78
C LEU A 217 -3.82 -5.41 -23.08
N ILE A 218 -4.72 -6.38 -23.06
CA ILE A 218 -6.01 -6.30 -22.35
C ILE A 218 -5.78 -6.11 -20.86
N LEU A 219 -4.89 -6.91 -20.26
CA LEU A 219 -4.54 -6.78 -18.85
C LEU A 219 -3.99 -5.37 -18.55
N VAL A 220 -3.07 -4.91 -19.39
CA VAL A 220 -2.52 -3.57 -19.32
C VAL A 220 -3.62 -2.50 -19.39
N ALA A 221 -4.57 -2.62 -20.31
CA ALA A 221 -5.67 -1.68 -20.45
C ALA A 221 -6.56 -1.67 -19.19
N VAL A 222 -6.87 -2.86 -18.65
CA VAL A 222 -7.62 -3.00 -17.39
C VAL A 222 -6.86 -2.34 -16.24
N LEU A 223 -5.54 -2.54 -16.13
CA LEU A 223 -4.71 -1.91 -15.11
C LEU A 223 -4.71 -0.39 -15.25
N ILE A 224 -4.61 0.15 -16.46
CA ILE A 224 -4.67 1.60 -16.72
C ILE A 224 -6.03 2.17 -16.31
N ILE A 225 -7.13 1.54 -16.72
CA ILE A 225 -8.48 1.98 -16.35
C ILE A 225 -8.63 1.99 -14.83
N CYS A 226 -8.16 0.94 -14.15
CA CYS A 226 -8.15 0.87 -12.70
C CYS A 226 -7.33 1.99 -12.07
N LEU A 227 -6.15 2.31 -12.62
CA LEU A 227 -5.32 3.41 -12.15
C LEU A 227 -5.97 4.78 -12.36
N ILE A 228 -6.66 4.99 -13.48
CA ILE A 228 -7.43 6.21 -13.75
C ILE A 228 -8.55 6.34 -12.72
N ILE A 229 -9.27 5.25 -12.42
CA ILE A 229 -10.31 5.24 -11.38
C ILE A 229 -9.71 5.58 -10.01
N VAL A 230 -8.57 4.99 -9.65
CA VAL A 230 -7.85 5.29 -8.40
C VAL A 230 -7.43 6.76 -8.35
N GLY A 231 -6.83 7.27 -9.43
CA GLY A 231 -6.38 8.66 -9.54
C GLY A 231 -7.53 9.66 -9.47
N ALA A 232 -8.64 9.40 -10.17
CA ALA A 232 -9.84 10.24 -10.15
C ALA A 232 -10.52 10.23 -8.78
N THR A 233 -10.66 9.05 -8.17
CA THR A 233 -11.21 8.92 -6.81
C THR A 233 -10.33 9.64 -5.80
N TYR A 234 -9.02 9.56 -5.98
CA TYR A 234 -8.08 10.30 -5.17
C TYR A 234 -8.21 11.81 -5.36
N LEU A 235 -8.27 12.32 -6.59
CA LEU A 235 -8.47 13.74 -6.85
C LEU A 235 -9.75 14.25 -6.18
N CYS A 236 -10.83 13.46 -6.22
CA CYS A 236 -12.07 13.74 -5.50
C CYS A 236 -11.86 13.82 -3.98
N LEU A 237 -11.08 12.89 -3.41
CA LEU A 237 -10.73 12.87 -1.99
C LEU A 237 -9.94 14.13 -1.59
N TYR A 238 -8.91 14.48 -2.37
CA TYR A 238 -8.09 15.67 -2.15
C TYR A 238 -8.93 16.95 -2.20
N CYS A 239 -9.77 17.09 -3.22
CA CYS A 239 -10.70 18.22 -3.35
C CYS A 239 -11.66 18.32 -2.16
N THR A 240 -12.17 17.20 -1.67
CA THR A 240 -13.05 17.15 -0.51
C THR A 240 -12.34 17.63 0.77
N ILE A 241 -11.11 17.17 0.99
CA ILE A 241 -10.29 17.59 2.14
C ILE A 241 -9.93 19.07 2.06
N ARG A 242 -9.55 19.56 0.87
CA ARG A 242 -9.22 20.97 0.64
C ARG A 242 -10.41 21.87 0.95
N ARG A 243 -11.61 21.51 0.47
CA ARG A 243 -12.86 22.22 0.79
C ARG A 243 -13.15 22.20 2.28
N ALA A 244 -13.02 21.05 2.95
CA ALA A 244 -13.24 20.96 4.40
C ALA A 244 -12.27 21.84 5.21
N ASN A 245 -10.99 21.88 4.81
CA ASN A 245 -9.98 22.74 5.42
C ASN A 245 -10.26 24.23 5.18
N PHE A 246 -10.76 24.59 3.99
CA PHE A 246 -11.15 25.96 3.66
C PHE A 246 -12.29 26.44 4.55
N PHE A 247 -13.40 25.71 4.62
CA PHE A 247 -14.53 26.03 5.50
C PHE A 247 -14.12 26.11 6.98
N HIS A 248 -13.16 25.27 7.40
CA HIS A 248 -12.65 25.34 8.75
C HIS A 248 -11.90 26.65 9.02
N LYS A 249 -11.01 27.06 8.12
CA LYS A 249 -10.28 28.34 8.24
C LYS A 249 -11.23 29.53 8.26
N GLU A 250 -12.24 29.53 7.42
CA GLU A 250 -13.24 30.61 7.34
C GLU A 250 -14.12 30.69 8.59
N SER A 251 -14.50 29.52 9.16
CA SER A 251 -15.20 29.49 10.45
C SER A 251 -14.35 30.00 11.61
N VAL A 252 -13.02 29.86 11.55
CA VAL A 252 -12.12 30.42 12.56
C VAL A 252 -11.97 31.92 12.36
N ARG A 253 -11.73 32.38 11.12
CA ARG A 253 -11.58 33.80 10.79
C ARG A 253 -12.81 34.61 11.18
N SER A 254 -14.01 34.13 10.83
CA SER A 254 -15.28 34.80 11.20
C SER A 254 -15.49 34.90 12.71
N LYS A 255 -14.95 33.98 13.52
CA LYS A 255 -15.02 34.07 14.99
C LYS A 255 -14.02 35.07 15.56
N VAL A 256 -12.82 35.15 14.99
CA VAL A 256 -11.81 36.15 15.38
C VAL A 256 -12.30 37.55 15.05
N SER A 257 -12.85 37.77 13.85
CA SER A 257 -13.40 39.08 13.44
C SER A 257 -14.58 39.53 14.30
N ARG A 258 -15.43 38.60 14.77
CA ARG A 258 -16.50 38.94 15.73
C ARG A 258 -15.96 39.24 17.13
N GLY A 259 -14.92 38.53 17.55
CA GLY A 259 -14.26 38.80 18.83
C GLY A 259 -13.59 40.17 18.87
N SER A 260 -12.96 40.60 17.77
CA SER A 260 -12.36 41.93 17.68
C SER A 260 -13.38 43.06 17.65
N LEU A 261 -14.52 42.90 16.93
CA LEU A 261 -15.59 43.91 16.92
C LEU A 261 -16.26 44.10 18.29
N SER A 262 -16.32 43.06 19.11
CA SER A 262 -16.88 43.13 20.47
C SER A 262 -16.03 43.94 21.45
N LEU A 263 -14.76 44.20 21.14
CA LEU A 263 -13.82 44.93 22.02
C LEU A 263 -13.66 46.39 21.63
N THR A 264 -14.14 46.81 20.44
CA THR A 264 -13.96 48.17 19.93
C THR A 264 -15.22 49.03 19.98
N ASN A 265 -16.40 48.47 20.28
CA ASN A 265 -17.65 49.22 20.33
C ASN A 265 -18.23 49.25 21.75
N THR A 266 -17.71 50.16 22.58
CA THR A 266 -18.30 50.61 23.86
C THR A 266 -19.12 51.89 23.71
N GLU A 267 -19.42 52.33 22.49
CA GLU A 267 -20.17 53.56 22.25
C GLU A 267 -21.42 53.25 21.41
N SER A 268 -22.59 53.42 22.02
CA SER A 268 -23.95 53.39 21.46
C SER A 268 -24.77 52.07 21.65
N PRO A 269 -25.70 52.02 22.62
CA PRO A 269 -26.53 50.85 22.94
C PRO A 269 -27.65 50.53 21.92
N ASP A 270 -28.06 51.47 21.07
CA ASP A 270 -29.27 51.32 20.26
C ASP A 270 -29.09 50.45 19.00
N LEU A 271 -27.86 50.31 18.48
CA LEU A 271 -27.59 49.48 17.30
C LEU A 271 -27.53 47.98 17.63
N LEU A 272 -27.32 47.62 18.91
CA LEU A 272 -27.13 46.24 19.35
C LEU A 272 -28.45 45.44 19.35
N VAL A 273 -29.59 46.12 19.58
CA VAL A 273 -30.92 45.52 19.65
C VAL A 273 -31.37 45.00 18.27
N THR A 274 -31.09 45.74 17.21
CA THR A 274 -31.52 45.39 15.85
C THR A 274 -30.75 44.20 15.28
N ILE A 275 -29.44 44.10 15.57
CA ILE A 275 -28.59 42.98 15.12
C ILE A 275 -28.98 41.67 15.85
N ASN A 276 -29.34 41.75 17.13
CA ASN A 276 -29.76 40.56 17.90
C ASN A 276 -31.08 39.97 17.40
N ASN A 277 -32.03 40.82 17.00
CA ASN A 277 -33.32 40.38 16.48
C ASN A 277 -33.18 39.64 15.14
N HIS A 278 -32.33 40.13 14.23
CA HIS A 278 -32.10 39.47 12.94
C HIS A 278 -31.31 38.16 13.06
N HIS A 279 -30.44 38.03 14.06
CA HIS A 279 -29.66 36.82 14.30
C HIS A 279 -30.51 35.70 14.94
N SER A 280 -31.50 36.04 15.77
CA SER A 280 -32.40 35.07 16.42
C SER A 280 -33.24 34.27 15.42
N SER A 281 -33.64 34.88 14.30
CA SER A 281 -34.44 34.21 13.26
C SER A 281 -33.61 33.25 12.40
N LEU A 282 -32.36 33.60 12.09
CA LEU A 282 -31.43 32.73 11.37
C LEU A 282 -31.00 31.53 12.23
N GLN A 283 -30.78 31.75 13.53
CA GLN A 283 -30.36 30.71 14.46
C GLN A 283 -31.51 29.70 14.74
N ARG A 284 -32.77 30.15 14.76
CA ARG A 284 -33.94 29.26 14.82
C ARG A 284 -34.06 28.34 13.60
N ARG A 285 -33.74 28.83 12.39
CA ARG A 285 -33.77 28.00 11.15
C ARG A 285 -32.66 26.94 11.10
N VAL A 286 -31.50 27.18 11.72
CA VAL A 286 -30.40 26.20 11.78
C VAL A 286 -30.58 25.22 12.95
N SER A 287 -31.16 25.66 14.07
CA SER A 287 -31.47 24.84 15.25
C SER A 287 -32.60 23.83 14.98
N SER A 288 -33.63 24.20 14.20
CA SER A 288 -34.76 23.30 13.91
C SER A 288 -34.38 22.07 13.06
N LYS A 289 -33.29 22.13 12.29
CA LYS A 289 -32.80 20.99 11.49
C LYS A 289 -31.89 20.02 12.23
N TYR A 290 -31.42 20.39 13.43
CA TYR A 290 -30.58 19.54 14.26
C TYR A 290 -31.10 19.53 15.69
N LYS A 291 -32.33 19.02 15.90
CA LYS A 291 -32.78 18.52 17.22
C LYS A 291 -31.92 17.30 17.59
N CYS A 292 -30.70 17.59 18.04
CA CYS A 292 -29.82 16.63 18.65
C CYS A 292 -30.44 16.30 20.01
N GLY A 293 -31.08 15.13 20.13
CA GLY A 293 -31.56 14.55 21.39
C GLY A 293 -30.42 14.14 22.32
N ARG A 294 -29.48 15.05 22.58
CA ARG A 294 -28.63 14.99 23.77
C ARG A 294 -29.38 15.76 24.82
N ARG A 295 -29.72 15.06 25.91
CA ARG A 295 -30.23 15.58 27.19
C ARG A 295 -30.31 17.10 27.16
N SER A 296 -31.53 17.59 26.94
CA SER A 296 -31.94 18.87 27.47
C SER A 296 -31.46 18.86 28.92
N TYR A 297 -30.31 19.49 29.18
CA TYR A 297 -30.13 20.10 30.48
C TYR A 297 -31.26 21.11 30.53
N ASP A 298 -32.14 20.94 31.50
CA ASP A 298 -33.33 21.75 31.69
C ASP A 298 -33.01 23.22 31.55
N SER A 299 -33.20 23.75 30.33
CA SER A 299 -33.47 25.16 30.09
C SER A 299 -34.95 25.42 30.43
N GLN A 300 -35.38 24.90 31.58
CA GLN A 300 -36.67 25.18 32.22
C GLN A 300 -36.49 26.04 33.47
N THR A 301 -35.26 26.51 33.77
CA THR A 301 -34.96 27.51 34.80
C THR A 301 -34.78 28.92 34.26
N GLN A 302 -35.13 29.20 33.00
CA GLN A 302 -34.91 30.54 32.40
C GLN A 302 -36.13 31.14 31.69
N THR A 303 -37.33 30.77 32.12
CA THR A 303 -38.57 31.49 31.76
C THR A 303 -39.49 31.56 32.97
N ASN A 304 -39.09 32.33 33.99
CA ASN A 304 -39.98 32.92 34.99
C ASN A 304 -39.28 34.18 35.52
N PHE A 305 -39.04 35.14 34.62
CA PHE A 305 -38.81 36.53 34.99
C PHE A 305 -39.97 37.34 34.41
N SER A 306 -41.16 37.07 34.93
CA SER A 306 -42.29 37.98 34.81
C SER A 306 -41.97 39.16 35.72
N TRP A 307 -41.73 40.33 35.13
CA TRP A 307 -41.75 41.58 35.86
C TRP A 307 -43.18 41.81 36.35
N THR A 308 -43.46 41.42 37.60
CA THR A 308 -44.61 41.95 38.33
C THR A 308 -44.21 43.33 38.83
N THR A 309 -44.66 44.37 38.14
CA THR A 309 -44.65 45.74 38.65
C THR A 309 -45.64 45.83 39.80
N ASN A 310 -45.13 45.75 41.03
CA ASN A 310 -45.90 46.13 42.22
C ASN A 310 -45.90 47.65 42.31
N HIS A 311 -47.05 48.25 42.02
CA HIS A 311 -47.41 49.55 42.60
C HIS A 311 -47.70 49.32 44.08
N ASN A 312 -46.71 49.58 44.93
CA ASN A 312 -46.86 50.26 46.22
C ASN A 312 -45.53 50.22 46.97
N GLY A 313 -45.10 51.40 47.40
CA GLY A 313 -43.81 51.60 48.04
C GLY A 313 -43.72 50.89 49.40
N SER A 314 -42.68 50.09 49.54
CA SER A 314 -41.97 49.87 50.80
C SER A 314 -40.64 49.20 50.47
N LEU A 315 -39.53 49.87 50.82
CA LEU A 315 -38.19 49.30 50.76
C LEU A 315 -38.11 48.08 51.68
N SER A 316 -37.78 46.92 51.11
CA SER A 316 -37.30 45.75 51.85
C SER A 316 -36.09 45.20 51.10
N GLU A 317 -34.95 45.21 51.78
CA GLU A 317 -33.67 44.69 51.28
C GLU A 317 -33.80 43.21 50.91
N ARG A 318 -33.71 42.92 49.60
CA ARG A 318 -33.57 41.55 49.11
C ARG A 318 -32.11 41.09 49.22
N PRO A 319 -31.87 39.80 49.48
CA PRO A 319 -30.53 39.25 49.54
C PRO A 319 -29.88 39.33 48.15
N SER A 320 -28.65 39.83 48.16
CA SER A 320 -27.69 39.84 47.05
C SER A 320 -27.62 38.46 46.39
N PHE A 321 -28.36 38.30 45.29
CA PHE A 321 -28.27 37.13 44.42
C PHE A 321 -27.04 37.34 43.54
N ARG A 322 -25.93 36.69 43.90
CA ARG A 322 -24.71 36.66 43.08
C ARG A 322 -25.08 36.26 41.65
N ASP A 323 -24.84 37.17 40.73
CA ASP A 323 -24.90 36.89 39.30
C ASP A 323 -24.08 35.62 39.00
N PRO A 324 -24.66 34.60 38.34
CA PRO A 324 -23.89 33.48 37.86
C PRO A 324 -22.92 34.01 36.79
N HIS A 325 -21.67 34.19 37.20
CA HIS A 325 -20.57 34.62 36.35
C HIS A 325 -20.59 33.85 35.00
N PRO A 326 -20.70 34.54 33.85
CA PRO A 326 -20.73 33.90 32.52
C PRO A 326 -19.42 33.19 32.13
N SER A 327 -18.41 33.15 33.01
CA SER A 327 -17.10 32.53 32.79
C SER A 327 -17.12 30.99 32.86
N ILE A 328 -18.13 30.37 33.48
CA ILE A 328 -18.18 28.91 33.65
C ILE A 328 -18.75 28.21 32.40
N CYS A 329 -19.61 28.88 31.62
CA CYS A 329 -20.24 28.26 30.44
C CYS A 329 -19.32 28.29 29.20
N THR A 330 -18.44 29.30 29.09
CA THR A 330 -17.46 29.41 27.98
C THR A 330 -16.33 28.39 28.08
N THR A 331 -15.94 27.96 29.29
CA THR A 331 -14.87 26.97 29.50
C THR A 331 -15.28 25.55 29.07
N VAL A 332 -16.55 25.16 29.22
CA VAL A 332 -17.04 23.83 28.78
C VAL A 332 -17.10 23.72 27.24
N ILE A 333 -17.52 24.79 26.56
CA ILE A 333 -17.60 24.82 25.09
C ILE A 333 -16.19 24.84 24.46
N ASN A 334 -15.23 25.52 25.09
CA ASN A 334 -13.84 25.54 24.61
C ASN A 334 -13.12 24.19 24.74
N ARG A 335 -13.51 23.30 25.66
CA ARG A 335 -12.91 21.95 25.77
C ARG A 335 -13.32 20.97 24.67
N HIS A 336 -14.47 21.15 24.03
CA HIS A 336 -14.95 20.25 22.97
C HIS A 336 -14.37 20.55 21.57
N LYS A 337 -13.99 21.80 21.30
CA LYS A 337 -13.44 22.27 20.03
C LYS A 337 -12.09 21.62 19.64
N PRO A 338 -11.07 21.51 20.52
CA PRO A 338 -9.76 20.95 20.15
C PRO A 338 -9.79 19.44 19.88
N ARG A 339 -10.75 18.70 20.46
CA ARG A 339 -10.91 17.25 20.25
C ARG A 339 -11.41 16.89 18.84
N ARG A 340 -12.18 17.75 18.18
CA ARG A 340 -12.67 17.49 16.80
C ARG A 340 -11.58 17.75 15.75
N ASN A 341 -10.83 18.83 15.92
CA ASN A 341 -9.74 19.22 15.01
C ASN A 341 -8.59 18.21 15.01
N SER A 342 -8.22 17.69 16.18
CA SER A 342 -7.16 16.67 16.30
C SER A 342 -7.52 15.34 15.62
N ARG A 343 -8.81 14.98 15.52
CA ARG A 343 -9.25 13.77 14.79
C ARG A 343 -9.15 13.95 13.28
N LEU A 344 -9.53 15.11 12.75
CA LEU A 344 -9.38 15.46 11.34
C LEU A 344 -7.91 15.49 10.92
N LEU A 345 -7.05 16.14 11.71
CA LEU A 345 -5.62 16.23 11.41
C LEU A 345 -4.91 14.87 11.41
N LYS A 346 -5.26 13.98 12.35
CA LYS A 346 -4.75 12.60 12.38
C LYS A 346 -5.13 11.81 11.14
N ARG A 347 -6.34 12.03 10.60
CA ARG A 347 -6.83 11.35 9.39
C ARG A 347 -6.14 11.88 8.13
N HIS A 348 -5.87 13.18 8.04
CA HIS A 348 -5.10 13.75 6.93
C HIS A 348 -3.72 13.07 6.77
N LYS A 349 -3.05 12.77 7.88
CA LYS A 349 -1.77 12.04 7.85
C LYS A 349 -1.94 10.61 7.31
N CYS A 350 -3.00 9.90 7.69
CA CYS A 350 -3.29 8.56 7.18
C CYS A 350 -3.52 8.57 5.68
N ILE A 351 -4.27 9.58 5.20
CA ILE A 351 -4.55 9.76 3.78
C ILE A 351 -3.24 9.95 3.02
N ILE A 352 -2.36 10.88 3.44
CA ILE A 352 -1.02 11.06 2.81
C ILE A 352 -0.25 9.74 2.69
N VAL A 353 -0.31 8.87 3.70
CA VAL A 353 0.38 7.58 3.64
C VAL A 353 -0.22 6.68 2.57
N ILE A 354 -1.54 6.52 2.53
CA ILE A 354 -2.25 5.73 1.50
C ILE A 354 -1.90 6.27 0.11
N LEU A 355 -1.76 7.60 -0.02
CA LEU A 355 -1.39 8.23 -1.29
C LEU A 355 0.03 7.95 -1.71
N SER A 356 0.96 7.85 -0.77
CA SER A 356 2.30 7.39 -1.10
C SER A 356 2.31 5.92 -1.54
N VAL A 357 1.42 5.06 -1.01
CA VAL A 357 1.23 3.69 -1.52
C VAL A 357 0.71 3.74 -2.96
N CYS A 358 -0.39 4.45 -3.18
CA CYS A 358 -1.00 4.56 -4.51
C CYS A 358 -0.01 5.11 -5.54
N GLY A 359 0.76 6.15 -5.18
CA GLY A 359 1.77 6.74 -6.04
C GLY A 359 2.87 5.75 -6.42
N LEU A 360 3.38 4.97 -5.46
CA LEU A 360 4.37 3.92 -5.75
C LEU A 360 3.80 2.86 -6.68
N TYR A 361 2.55 2.45 -6.47
CA TYR A 361 1.85 1.51 -7.35
C TYR A 361 1.65 2.05 -8.76
N ILE A 362 1.28 3.32 -8.91
CA ILE A 362 1.14 3.98 -10.21
C ILE A 362 2.47 4.00 -10.95
N VAL A 363 3.57 4.35 -10.27
CA VAL A 363 4.91 4.37 -10.87
C VAL A 363 5.32 2.96 -11.32
N TYR A 364 5.18 1.96 -10.44
CA TYR A 364 5.50 0.57 -10.77
C TYR A 364 4.67 0.06 -11.97
N LEU A 365 3.34 0.22 -11.91
CA LEU A 365 2.45 -0.25 -12.96
C LEU A 365 2.64 0.53 -14.26
N GLY A 366 3.00 1.81 -14.18
CA GLY A 366 3.38 2.63 -15.32
C GLY A 366 4.61 2.08 -16.03
N ILE A 367 5.69 1.80 -15.29
CA ILE A 367 6.90 1.21 -15.86
C ILE A 367 6.59 -0.19 -16.45
N TYR A 368 5.84 -1.01 -15.72
CA TYR A 368 5.38 -2.31 -16.20
C TYR A 368 4.61 -2.19 -17.52
N PHE A 369 3.69 -1.21 -17.60
CA PHE A 369 2.92 -0.93 -18.81
C PHE A 369 3.84 -0.53 -19.97
N PHE A 370 4.74 0.42 -19.78
CA PHE A 370 5.63 0.87 -20.84
C PHE A 370 6.52 -0.26 -21.36
N LEU A 371 7.05 -1.11 -20.48
CA LEU A 371 7.86 -2.27 -20.87
C LEU A 371 7.04 -3.28 -21.69
N GLN A 372 5.77 -3.53 -21.31
CA GLN A 372 4.89 -4.42 -22.08
C GLN A 372 4.46 -3.81 -23.41
N LEU A 373 4.14 -2.52 -23.43
CA LEU A 373 3.78 -1.81 -24.66
C LEU A 373 4.96 -1.80 -25.64
N PHE A 374 6.16 -1.51 -25.14
CA PHE A 374 7.37 -1.56 -25.94
C PHE A 374 7.59 -2.97 -26.52
N HIS A 375 7.38 -4.02 -25.73
CA HIS A 375 7.45 -5.40 -26.19
C HIS A 375 6.45 -5.67 -27.33
N VAL A 376 5.19 -5.27 -27.18
CA VAL A 376 4.15 -5.45 -28.22
C VAL A 376 4.48 -4.67 -29.49
N ILE A 377 4.87 -3.39 -29.39
CA ILE A 377 5.25 -2.56 -30.55
C ILE A 377 6.43 -3.21 -31.28
N HIS A 378 7.39 -3.74 -30.53
CA HIS A 378 8.59 -4.32 -31.11
C HIS A 378 8.32 -5.66 -31.82
N ILE A 379 7.31 -6.41 -31.38
CA ILE A 379 6.81 -7.60 -32.06
C ILE A 379 6.12 -7.24 -33.36
N VAL A 380 5.21 -6.25 -33.34
CA VAL A 380 4.47 -5.80 -34.53
C VAL A 380 5.39 -5.32 -35.64
N LYS A 381 6.54 -4.70 -35.29
CA LYS A 381 7.53 -4.21 -36.26
C LYS A 381 8.39 -5.30 -36.91
N GLY A 382 8.20 -6.58 -36.60
CA GLY A 382 8.79 -7.69 -37.35
C GLY A 382 10.32 -7.79 -37.36
N LEU A 383 11.09 -7.02 -36.57
CA LEU A 383 12.53 -7.26 -36.51
C LEU A 383 12.77 -8.59 -35.75
N GLU A 384 13.14 -9.68 -36.43
CA GLU A 384 13.00 -11.04 -35.84
C GLU A 384 14.26 -11.58 -35.10
N GLN A 385 15.49 -11.08 -35.31
CA GLN A 385 16.70 -11.84 -34.91
C GLN A 385 17.61 -11.24 -33.82
N SER A 386 17.62 -9.93 -33.55
CA SER A 386 18.47 -9.35 -32.49
C SER A 386 17.89 -9.45 -31.06
N LYS A 387 16.71 -10.05 -30.88
CA LYS A 387 15.78 -9.70 -29.78
C LYS A 387 15.60 -10.71 -28.66
N LEU A 388 16.21 -11.89 -28.74
CA LEU A 388 16.02 -12.90 -27.70
C LEU A 388 16.63 -12.45 -26.37
N ALA A 389 17.80 -11.82 -26.43
CA ALA A 389 18.49 -11.24 -25.28
C ALA A 389 17.71 -10.07 -24.69
N GLU A 390 17.14 -9.21 -25.52
CA GLU A 390 16.33 -8.07 -25.07
C GLU A 390 15.05 -8.53 -24.37
N ARG A 391 14.31 -9.50 -24.94
CA ARG A 391 13.13 -10.10 -24.28
C ARG A 391 13.50 -10.75 -22.95
N TYR A 392 14.65 -11.40 -22.88
CA TYR A 392 15.15 -11.98 -21.65
C TYR A 392 15.37 -10.89 -20.59
N ILE A 393 16.11 -9.83 -20.92
CA ILE A 393 16.40 -8.69 -20.03
C ILE A 393 15.11 -7.98 -19.59
N THR A 394 14.16 -7.73 -20.49
CA THR A 394 12.89 -7.09 -20.13
C THR A 394 12.11 -7.95 -19.12
N ASN A 395 11.98 -9.26 -19.37
CA ASN A 395 11.34 -10.17 -18.42
C ASN A 395 12.07 -10.24 -17.08
N LEU A 396 13.39 -10.15 -17.12
CA LEU A 396 14.26 -10.10 -15.95
C LEU A 396 13.93 -8.87 -15.08
N ILE A 397 13.94 -7.69 -15.70
CA ILE A 397 13.63 -6.41 -15.05
C ILE A 397 12.21 -6.45 -14.48
N LEU A 398 11.23 -6.91 -15.25
CA LEU A 398 9.83 -7.01 -14.80
C LEU A 398 9.68 -7.87 -13.55
N ARG A 399 10.39 -9.00 -13.47
CA ARG A 399 10.38 -9.90 -12.30
C ARG A 399 11.08 -9.27 -11.10
N SER A 400 12.21 -8.62 -11.29
CA SER A 400 12.89 -7.91 -10.21
C SER A 400 12.04 -6.78 -9.65
N MET A 401 11.42 -5.99 -10.53
CA MET A 401 10.52 -4.93 -10.11
C MET A 401 9.31 -5.46 -9.34
N PHE A 402 8.80 -6.64 -9.71
CA PHE A 402 7.69 -7.30 -9.02
C PHE A 402 8.07 -7.69 -7.59
N VAL A 403 9.24 -8.27 -7.38
CA VAL A 403 9.74 -8.61 -6.03
C VAL A 403 10.07 -7.35 -5.24
N LEU A 404 10.68 -6.35 -5.88
CA LEU A 404 10.99 -5.06 -5.27
C LEU A 404 9.72 -4.36 -4.77
N GLN A 405 8.64 -4.38 -5.57
CA GLN A 405 7.36 -3.83 -5.14
C GLN A 405 6.84 -4.48 -3.86
N ALA A 406 6.92 -5.82 -3.77
CA ALA A 406 6.52 -6.56 -2.59
C ALA A 406 7.35 -6.19 -1.34
N SER A 407 8.64 -5.86 -1.50
CA SER A 407 9.49 -5.38 -0.40
C SER A 407 9.22 -3.93 0.02
N LEU A 408 8.75 -3.08 -0.88
CA LEU A 408 8.56 -1.66 -0.61
C LEU A 408 7.25 -1.38 0.14
N ASN A 409 6.20 -2.18 -0.09
CA ASN A 409 4.89 -2.00 0.57
C ASN A 409 4.99 -1.98 2.11
N PRO A 410 5.76 -2.89 2.75
CA PRO A 410 6.04 -2.81 4.18
C PRO A 410 6.52 -1.44 4.68
N LEU A 411 7.48 -0.83 3.99
CA LEU A 411 8.06 0.47 4.35
C LEU A 411 7.01 1.58 4.38
N ILE A 412 5.96 1.45 3.57
CA ILE A 412 4.90 2.45 3.52
C ILE A 412 3.95 2.30 4.72
N PHE A 413 3.65 1.08 5.15
CA PHE A 413 2.85 0.85 6.36
C PHE A 413 3.54 1.38 7.62
N PHE A 414 4.87 1.39 7.67
CA PHE A 414 5.63 2.03 8.74
C PHE A 414 5.41 3.54 8.87
N ARG A 415 4.93 4.21 7.82
CA ARG A 415 4.53 5.62 7.91
C ARG A 415 3.22 5.81 8.68
N ILE A 416 2.39 4.77 8.81
CA ILE A 416 1.18 4.81 9.63
C ILE A 416 1.59 4.80 11.11
N LYS A 417 1.38 5.91 11.82
CA LYS A 417 1.80 6.07 13.23
C LYS A 417 1.30 4.93 14.15
N SER A 418 0.06 4.48 13.97
CA SER A 418 -0.50 3.38 14.77
C SER A 418 0.20 2.05 14.50
N PHE A 419 0.54 1.79 13.24
CA PHE A 419 1.29 0.61 12.86
C PHE A 419 2.70 0.65 13.45
N ARG A 420 3.40 1.78 13.28
CA ARG A 420 4.74 2.00 13.83
C ARG A 420 4.80 1.80 15.35
N GLN A 421 3.82 2.32 16.08
CA GLN A 421 3.73 2.11 17.53
C GLN A 421 3.54 0.64 17.90
N SER A 422 2.74 -0.09 17.11
CA SER A 422 2.49 -1.52 17.32
C SER A 422 3.72 -2.35 17.00
N PHE A 423 4.44 -2.00 15.94
CA PHE A 423 5.72 -2.59 15.58
C PHE A 423 6.77 -2.37 16.69
N TRP A 424 6.96 -1.14 17.18
CA TRP A 424 7.96 -0.89 18.23
C TRP A 424 7.65 -1.65 19.52
N LYS A 425 6.37 -1.79 19.89
CA LYS A 425 5.96 -2.64 21.01
C LYS A 425 6.27 -4.11 20.77
N PHE A 426 5.98 -4.61 19.57
CA PHE A 426 6.29 -5.98 19.19
C PHE A 426 7.80 -6.25 19.24
N PHE A 427 8.59 -5.35 18.65
CA PHE A 427 10.05 -5.44 18.63
C PHE A 427 10.65 -5.34 20.04
N SER A 428 10.18 -4.40 20.87
CA SER A 428 10.61 -4.27 22.27
C SER A 428 10.31 -5.54 23.07
N ASN A 429 9.16 -6.18 22.85
CA ASN A 429 8.84 -7.45 23.50
C ASN A 429 9.78 -8.57 23.06
N ILE A 430 10.12 -8.67 21.77
CA ILE A 430 11.10 -9.65 21.28
C ILE A 430 12.47 -9.41 21.93
N VAL A 431 12.95 -8.17 21.93
CA VAL A 431 14.25 -7.82 22.54
C VAL A 431 14.27 -8.13 24.04
N HIS A 432 13.17 -7.86 24.76
CA HIS A 432 13.05 -8.23 26.17
C HIS A 432 13.02 -9.73 26.40
N CYS A 433 12.34 -10.50 25.54
CA CYS A 433 12.36 -11.96 25.59
C CYS A 433 13.77 -12.49 25.35
N CYS A 434 14.48 -12.03 24.32
CA CYS A 434 15.86 -12.43 24.05
C CYS A 434 16.80 -12.11 25.23
N LYS A 435 16.62 -10.95 25.89
CA LYS A 435 17.42 -10.57 27.06
C LYS A 435 17.15 -11.44 28.30
N ARG A 436 15.91 -11.93 28.47
CA ARG A 436 15.56 -12.88 29.56
C ARG A 436 16.04 -14.30 29.27
N SER A 437 16.15 -14.68 28.01
CA SER A 437 16.64 -16.00 27.60
C SER A 437 18.15 -16.15 27.68
N SER A 438 18.91 -15.05 27.85
CA SER A 438 20.33 -15.16 28.18
C SER A 438 20.44 -15.76 29.59
N PRO A 439 20.92 -17.01 29.73
CA PRO A 439 21.09 -17.61 31.04
C PRO A 439 21.97 -16.65 31.84
N SER A 440 21.50 -16.25 33.01
CA SER A 440 22.36 -15.57 33.98
C SER A 440 23.55 -16.49 34.16
N MET A 441 24.71 -16.10 33.60
CA MET A 441 25.98 -16.76 33.89
C MET A 441 26.00 -16.94 35.41
N PRO A 442 26.10 -18.18 35.92
CA PRO A 442 26.18 -18.40 37.34
C PRO A 442 27.26 -17.45 37.83
N LYS A 443 26.91 -16.58 38.79
CA LYS A 443 27.87 -15.63 39.37
C LYS A 443 29.07 -16.48 39.75
N MET A 444 30.15 -16.34 38.97
CA MET A 444 31.42 -16.99 39.26
C MET A 444 31.73 -16.54 40.67
N SER A 445 31.62 -17.47 41.61
CA SER A 445 31.95 -17.25 43.01
C SER A 445 33.31 -16.60 43.00
N ARG A 446 33.40 -15.35 43.50
CA ARG A 446 34.67 -14.67 43.69
C ARG A 446 35.61 -15.68 44.35
N PRO A 447 36.80 -15.95 43.78
CA PRO A 447 37.79 -16.73 44.50
C PRO A 447 37.96 -16.05 45.86
N SER A 448 37.71 -16.80 46.92
CA SER A 448 38.02 -16.39 48.27
C SER A 448 39.48 -15.95 48.24
N VAL A 449 39.71 -14.67 48.55
CA VAL A 449 41.04 -14.15 48.82
C VAL A 449 41.55 -14.98 50.00
N ALA A 450 42.36 -16.00 49.70
CA ALA A 450 43.11 -16.69 50.71
C ALA A 450 44.07 -15.65 51.30
N ASP A 451 43.97 -15.45 52.60
CA ASP A 451 44.86 -14.61 53.37
C ASP A 451 46.31 -15.00 53.10
N PHE A 452 47.04 -14.16 52.36
CA PHE A 452 48.49 -14.24 52.27
C PHE A 452 49.05 -13.70 53.58
N SER A 453 49.15 -14.58 54.58
CA SER A 453 49.93 -14.33 55.79
C SER A 453 51.41 -14.30 55.44
N VAL A 454 52.00 -13.09 55.47
CA VAL A 454 53.44 -12.86 55.37
C VAL A 454 54.11 -13.41 56.64
N PRO A 455 55.11 -14.32 56.53
CA PRO A 455 55.82 -14.81 57.71
C PRO A 455 56.75 -13.73 58.28
N PRO A 456 56.95 -13.67 59.61
CA PRO A 456 57.88 -12.72 60.21
C PRO A 456 59.32 -13.14 59.87
N LEU A 457 60.12 -12.17 59.41
CA LEU A 457 61.56 -12.33 59.29
C LEU A 457 62.16 -12.46 60.70
N SER A 458 62.86 -13.57 60.92
CA SER A 458 63.80 -13.80 62.01
C SER A 458 65.21 -13.35 61.61
#